data_AF-A0A968FAZ6-F1
#
_entry.id   AF-A0A968FAZ6-F1
#
_cell.length_a   1.000
_cell.length_b   1.000
_cell.length_c   1.000
_cell.angle_alpha   90.00
_cell.angle_beta   90.00
_cell.angle_gamma   90.00
#
_symmetry.space_group_name_H-M   'P 1'
#
loop_
_entity.id
_entity.type
_entity.pdbx_description
1 polymer ?
#
loop_
_entity_poly.entity_id
_entity_poly.type
_entity_poly.pdbx_seq_one_letter_code
_entity_poly.pdbx_strand_id
1 'polypeptide(L)'
;MSRDRDASDRSFDRQLAAWGLLDDAAPLFRDGSQIPGAGVLLALPSLLESGLLLIARKLYGGIGPAFYGLRTTLLTLLLMALLRIPRPEQLKERDPVAFGRLLGLDRAPEVKTLRRKLTRLAAQHRAEQLGAELARRRVAQRGHLMGFLCVD
;
A
#
# COMPACT_ATOMS: atom_id res chain seq x y z
N MET A 1 8.82 3.77 -13.18
CA MET A 1 9.85 2.72 -13.00
C MET A 1 10.87 3.23 -12.02
N SER A 2 11.40 2.40 -11.12
CA SER A 2 12.49 2.81 -10.23
C SER A 2 13.75 3.07 -11.06
N ARG A 3 14.55 4.06 -10.65
CA ARG A 3 15.84 4.35 -11.27
C ARG A 3 17.02 3.76 -10.50
N ASP A 4 16.76 3.22 -9.31
CA ASP A 4 17.70 2.38 -8.58
C ASP A 4 17.73 0.96 -9.17
N ARG A 5 18.89 0.30 -9.09
CA ARG A 5 19.07 -1.11 -9.48
C ARG A 5 19.25 -2.03 -8.28
N ASP A 6 19.65 -1.48 -7.14
CA ASP A 6 19.76 -2.22 -5.89
C ASP A 6 18.49 -2.00 -5.03
N ALA A 7 17.90 -3.10 -4.56
CA ALA A 7 16.78 -3.04 -3.63
C ALA A 7 17.20 -2.62 -2.20
N SER A 8 18.47 -2.79 -1.82
CA SER A 8 18.99 -2.32 -0.51
C SER A 8 19.16 -0.81 -0.44
N ASP A 9 19.48 -0.19 -1.58
CA ASP A 9 19.84 1.22 -1.65
C ASP A 9 18.88 1.92 -2.60
N ARG A 10 17.99 2.70 -2.02
CA ARG A 10 16.97 3.47 -2.75
C ARG A 10 17.23 4.96 -2.69
N SER A 11 18.51 5.34 -2.56
CA SER A 11 18.93 6.72 -2.40
C SER A 11 18.53 7.59 -3.58
N PHE A 12 18.58 7.07 -4.82
CA PHE A 12 18.22 7.87 -5.99
C PHE A 12 16.72 8.14 -6.05
N ASP A 13 15.89 7.12 -5.84
CA ASP A 13 14.44 7.30 -5.75
C ASP A 13 14.05 8.26 -4.59
N ARG A 14 14.78 8.22 -3.46
CA ARG A 14 14.59 9.17 -2.35
C ARG A 14 14.93 10.60 -2.74
N GLN A 15 16.02 10.83 -3.48
CA GLN A 15 16.38 12.15 -4.00
C GLN A 15 15.35 12.67 -5.00
N LEU A 16 14.90 11.83 -5.93
CA LEU A 16 13.85 12.19 -6.88
C LEU A 16 12.55 12.58 -6.17
N ALA A 17 12.17 11.84 -5.13
CA ALA A 17 11.01 12.18 -4.31
C ALA A 17 11.18 13.53 -3.59
N ALA A 18 12.37 13.82 -3.09
CA ALA A 18 12.68 15.09 -2.43
C ALA A 18 12.62 16.28 -3.42
N TRP A 19 13.05 16.08 -4.67
CA TRP A 19 12.95 17.07 -5.75
C TRP A 19 11.55 17.18 -6.38
N GLY A 20 10.58 16.40 -5.92
CA GLY A 20 9.24 16.44 -6.48
C GLY A 20 9.07 15.67 -7.80
N LEU A 21 10.06 14.87 -8.19
CA LEU A 21 10.14 14.18 -9.48
C LEU A 21 9.67 12.72 -9.42
N LEU A 22 9.29 12.23 -8.24
CA LEU A 22 8.81 10.87 -8.02
C LEU A 22 7.54 10.89 -7.17
N ASP A 23 6.45 10.33 -7.68
CA ASP A 23 5.17 10.24 -6.96
C ASP A 23 5.03 9.00 -6.06
N ASP A 24 5.76 7.94 -6.39
CA ASP A 24 5.73 6.67 -5.66
C ASP A 24 6.91 5.78 -6.10
N ALA A 25 7.70 5.28 -5.16
CA ALA A 25 8.82 4.39 -5.45
C ALA A 25 8.33 3.00 -5.89
N ALA A 26 8.65 2.59 -7.12
CA ALA A 26 8.27 1.27 -7.64
C ALA A 26 8.91 0.14 -6.81
N PRO A 27 8.24 -1.01 -6.61
CA PRO A 27 8.82 -2.10 -5.84
C PRO A 27 10.00 -2.72 -6.60
N LEU A 28 11.12 -2.91 -5.91
CA LEU A 28 12.27 -3.70 -6.35
C LEU A 28 12.47 -4.81 -5.33
N PHE A 29 12.26 -6.05 -5.77
CA PHE A 29 12.48 -7.23 -4.95
C PHE A 29 13.88 -7.77 -5.19
N ARG A 30 14.46 -8.37 -4.15
CA ARG A 30 15.73 -9.08 -4.20
C ARG A 30 15.58 -10.42 -3.50
N ASP A 31 16.48 -11.32 -3.83
CA ASP A 31 16.58 -12.61 -3.15
C ASP A 31 16.87 -12.43 -1.66
N GLY A 32 16.31 -13.31 -0.85
CA GLY A 32 16.50 -13.29 0.59
C GLY A 32 15.90 -14.52 1.26
N SER A 33 16.59 -15.02 2.28
CA SER A 33 16.12 -16.13 3.10
C SER A 33 15.54 -15.64 4.43
N GLN A 34 14.60 -16.40 5.00
CA GLN A 34 14.05 -16.17 6.34
C GLN A 34 13.45 -14.77 6.54
N ILE A 35 12.78 -14.22 5.52
CA ILE A 35 12.13 -12.91 5.62
C ILE A 35 10.85 -13.04 6.47
N PRO A 36 10.77 -12.39 7.65
CA PRO A 36 9.60 -12.46 8.49
C PRO A 36 8.34 -11.99 7.77
N GLY A 37 7.28 -12.79 7.81
CA GLY A 37 6.00 -12.42 7.20
C GLY A 37 5.94 -12.56 5.68
N ALA A 38 6.96 -13.11 5.00
CA ALA A 38 6.96 -13.28 3.53
C ALA A 38 5.72 -14.00 2.97
N GLY A 39 5.06 -14.86 3.77
CA GLY A 39 3.81 -15.52 3.39
C GLY A 39 2.69 -14.56 2.98
N VAL A 40 2.70 -13.29 3.41
CA VAL A 40 1.70 -12.30 2.96
C VAL A 40 1.79 -11.98 1.48
N LEU A 41 2.93 -12.26 0.83
CA LEU A 41 3.08 -12.08 -0.60
C LEU A 41 2.16 -13.02 -1.39
N LEU A 42 1.76 -14.16 -0.81
CA LEU A 42 0.77 -15.06 -1.42
C LEU A 42 -0.62 -14.40 -1.56
N ALA A 43 -0.91 -13.38 -0.75
CA ALA A 43 -2.17 -12.63 -0.84
C ALA A 43 -2.12 -11.52 -1.91
N LEU A 44 -0.93 -11.18 -2.45
CA LEU A 44 -0.79 -10.08 -3.41
C LEU A 44 -1.67 -10.25 -4.67
N PRO A 45 -1.76 -11.43 -5.32
CA PRO A 45 -2.63 -11.59 -6.49
C PRO A 45 -4.09 -11.25 -6.17
N SER A 46 -4.62 -11.77 -5.06
CA SER A 46 -5.98 -11.49 -4.59
C SER A 46 -6.18 -10.01 -4.25
N LEU A 47 -5.18 -9.36 -3.63
CA LEU A 47 -5.21 -7.92 -3.36
C LEU A 47 -5.22 -7.08 -4.66
N LEU A 48 -4.47 -7.48 -5.69
CA LEU A 48 -4.46 -6.80 -6.98
C LEU A 48 -5.79 -6.98 -7.72
N GLU A 49 -6.33 -8.19 -7.73
CA GLU A 49 -7.62 -8.52 -8.35
C GLU A 49 -8.79 -7.76 -7.72
N SER A 50 -8.73 -7.52 -6.40
CA SER A 50 -9.73 -6.74 -5.66
C SER A 50 -9.99 -5.36 -6.26
N GLY A 51 -9.04 -4.81 -7.02
CA GLY A 51 -9.13 -3.49 -7.64
C GLY A 51 -8.92 -2.34 -6.67
N LEU A 52 -8.56 -2.59 -5.41
CA LEU A 52 -8.32 -1.57 -4.40
C LEU A 52 -7.33 -0.50 -4.85
N LEU A 53 -6.15 -0.92 -5.34
CA LEU A 53 -5.13 0.02 -5.77
C LEU A 53 -5.54 0.81 -7.02
N LEU A 54 -6.28 0.17 -7.93
CA LEU A 54 -6.80 0.79 -9.15
C LEU A 54 -7.86 1.86 -8.82
N ILE A 55 -8.85 1.50 -8.02
CA ILE A 55 -9.93 2.40 -7.61
C ILE A 55 -9.34 3.53 -6.76
N ALA A 56 -8.44 3.23 -5.82
CA ALA A 56 -7.79 4.27 -5.03
C ALA A 56 -6.96 5.21 -5.92
N ARG A 57 -6.25 4.72 -6.94
CA ARG A 57 -5.56 5.57 -7.91
C ARG A 57 -6.52 6.48 -8.68
N LYS A 58 -7.67 5.95 -9.11
CA LYS A 58 -8.71 6.73 -9.82
C LYS A 58 -9.32 7.81 -8.91
N LEU A 59 -9.58 7.48 -7.65
CA LEU A 59 -10.21 8.39 -6.70
C LEU A 59 -9.21 9.38 -6.10
N TYR A 60 -8.09 8.95 -5.57
CA TYR A 60 -7.16 9.86 -4.90
C TYR A 60 -6.16 10.50 -5.85
N GLY A 61 -6.02 9.99 -7.08
CA GLY A 61 -4.98 10.39 -8.00
C GLY A 61 -3.60 10.08 -7.41
N GLY A 62 -2.93 11.10 -6.91
CA GLY A 62 -1.69 10.95 -6.14
C GLY A 62 -1.81 11.58 -4.76
N ILE A 63 -0.86 11.26 -3.89
CA ILE A 63 -0.68 11.94 -2.62
C ILE A 63 0.53 12.87 -2.67
N GLY A 64 0.73 13.48 -3.86
CA GLY A 64 1.86 14.31 -4.27
C GLY A 64 3.19 13.54 -4.35
N PRO A 65 4.25 14.23 -4.76
CA PRO A 65 5.58 13.65 -4.84
C PRO A 65 6.03 13.04 -3.52
N ALA A 66 6.46 11.78 -3.58
CA ALA A 66 6.84 11.01 -2.42
C ALA A 66 7.56 9.72 -2.80
N PHE A 67 8.48 9.31 -1.92
CA PHE A 67 9.03 7.95 -1.94
C PHE A 67 7.95 6.92 -1.58
N TYR A 68 7.28 7.13 -0.44
CA TYR A 68 6.09 6.39 -0.05
C TYR A 68 4.84 7.08 -0.61
N GLY A 69 4.44 6.74 -1.83
CA GLY A 69 3.27 7.27 -2.51
C GLY A 69 1.98 6.52 -2.16
N LEU A 70 0.93 6.74 -2.95
CA LEU A 70 -0.41 6.20 -2.69
C LEU A 70 -0.40 4.67 -2.61
N ARG A 71 0.13 4.02 -3.65
CA ARG A 71 0.19 2.55 -3.73
C ARG A 71 0.99 1.97 -2.57
N THR A 72 2.17 2.52 -2.30
CA THR A 72 3.03 2.05 -1.21
C THR A 72 2.37 2.23 0.16
N THR A 73 1.69 3.35 0.38
CA THR A 73 0.95 3.62 1.62
C THR A 73 -0.16 2.58 1.82
N LEU A 74 -0.98 2.33 0.80
CA LEU A 74 -2.06 1.35 0.87
C LEU A 74 -1.53 -0.07 1.06
N LEU A 75 -0.49 -0.46 0.32
CA LEU A 75 0.16 -1.77 0.51
C LEU A 75 0.71 -1.92 1.92
N THR A 76 1.33 -0.88 2.48
CA THR A 76 1.80 -0.89 3.88
C THR A 76 0.66 -1.23 4.83
N LEU A 77 -0.48 -0.54 4.71
CA LEU A 77 -1.66 -0.76 5.57
C LEU A 77 -2.28 -2.14 5.39
N LEU A 78 -2.33 -2.65 4.15
CA LEU A 78 -2.86 -3.97 3.84
C LEU A 78 -1.97 -5.08 4.40
N LEU A 79 -0.66 -4.98 4.20
CA LEU A 79 0.29 -5.95 4.76
C LEU A 79 0.28 -5.91 6.29
N MET A 80 0.17 -4.72 6.89
CA MET A 80 -0.04 -4.61 8.34
C MET A 80 -1.30 -5.35 8.79
N ALA A 81 -2.43 -5.17 8.10
CA ALA A 81 -3.68 -5.88 8.43
C ALA A 81 -3.52 -7.41 8.31
N LEU A 82 -2.89 -7.89 7.24
CA LEU A 82 -2.62 -9.33 7.04
C LEU A 82 -1.67 -9.91 8.08
N LEU A 83 -0.67 -9.13 8.53
CA LEU A 83 0.28 -9.50 9.58
C LEU A 83 -0.28 -9.30 11.00
N ARG A 84 -1.57 -8.93 11.14
CA ARG A 84 -2.22 -8.64 12.42
C ARG A 84 -1.49 -7.54 13.21
N ILE A 85 -1.09 -6.48 12.51
CA ILE A 85 -0.54 -5.24 13.07
C ILE A 85 -1.66 -4.17 12.99
N PRO A 86 -2.58 -4.11 13.96
CA PRO A 86 -3.77 -3.27 13.87
C PRO A 86 -3.50 -1.77 13.90
N ARG A 87 -2.35 -1.34 14.44
CA ARG A 87 -2.06 0.09 14.67
C ARG A 87 -0.75 0.52 14.00
N PRO A 88 -0.71 1.68 13.31
CA PRO A 88 0.53 2.26 12.78
C PRO A 88 1.66 2.36 13.80
N GLU A 89 1.33 2.61 15.07
CA GLU A 89 2.30 2.78 16.16
C GLU A 89 3.14 1.53 16.40
N GLN A 90 2.56 0.34 16.20
CA GLN A 90 3.22 -0.95 16.39
C GLN A 90 4.28 -1.23 15.31
N LEU A 91 4.33 -0.42 14.25
CA LEU A 91 5.38 -0.55 13.24
C LEU A 91 6.77 -0.23 13.81
N LYS A 92 6.85 0.52 14.93
CA LYS A 92 8.12 0.77 15.65
C LYS A 92 8.73 -0.49 16.26
N GLU A 93 7.91 -1.50 16.53
CA GLU A 93 8.32 -2.78 17.11
C GLU A 93 8.78 -3.79 16.05
N ARG A 94 8.70 -3.41 14.76
CA ARG A 94 9.07 -4.27 13.64
C ARG A 94 10.39 -3.81 13.05
N ASP A 95 11.20 -4.76 12.61
CA ASP A 95 12.39 -4.43 11.83
C ASP A 95 11.95 -3.73 10.53
N PRO A 96 12.32 -2.44 10.36
CA PRO A 96 11.88 -1.67 9.22
C PRO A 96 12.54 -2.16 7.91
N VAL A 97 13.70 -2.82 7.96
CA VAL A 97 14.33 -3.40 6.76
C VAL A 97 13.58 -4.66 6.35
N ALA A 98 13.29 -5.58 7.28
CA ALA A 98 12.50 -6.77 7.00
C ALA A 98 11.13 -6.44 6.40
N PHE A 99 10.39 -5.48 6.98
CA PHE A 99 9.10 -5.06 6.44
C PHE A 99 9.25 -4.31 5.10
N GLY A 100 10.31 -3.51 4.93
CA GLY A 100 10.65 -2.87 3.66
C GLY A 100 10.81 -3.88 2.51
N ARG A 101 11.47 -5.01 2.77
CA ARG A 101 11.63 -6.10 1.80
C ARG A 101 10.29 -6.67 1.33
N LEU A 102 9.28 -6.76 2.20
CA LEU A 102 7.92 -7.18 1.81
C LEU A 102 7.26 -6.20 0.84
N LEU A 103 7.61 -4.92 0.92
CA LEU A 103 7.10 -3.87 0.03
C LEU A 103 7.93 -3.71 -1.26
N GLY A 104 9.04 -4.43 -1.39
CA GLY A 104 10.03 -4.21 -2.45
C GLY A 104 10.77 -2.87 -2.28
N LEU A 105 11.07 -2.48 -1.04
CA LEU A 105 11.77 -1.27 -0.67
C LEU A 105 12.96 -1.59 0.24
N ASP A 106 13.88 -0.63 0.37
CA ASP A 106 14.99 -0.70 1.33
C ASP A 106 14.50 -0.71 2.78
N ARG A 107 13.41 0.02 3.06
CA ARG A 107 12.86 0.18 4.41
C ARG A 107 11.36 0.46 4.40
N ALA A 108 10.67 0.08 5.47
CA ALA A 108 9.29 0.45 5.74
C ALA A 108 9.14 1.95 6.07
N PRO A 109 7.96 2.55 5.87
CA PRO A 109 7.71 3.92 6.29
C PRO A 109 7.69 4.03 7.82
N GLU A 110 8.30 5.08 8.35
CA GLU A 110 8.17 5.44 9.77
C GLU A 110 6.71 5.76 10.14
N VAL A 111 6.35 5.57 11.41
CA VAL A 111 4.98 5.85 11.91
C VAL A 111 4.53 7.28 11.59
N LYS A 112 5.43 8.26 11.78
CA LYS A 112 5.15 9.67 11.46
C LYS A 112 4.85 9.86 9.97
N THR A 113 5.56 9.14 9.11
CA THR A 113 5.34 9.16 7.66
C THR A 113 3.98 8.57 7.33
N LEU A 114 3.65 7.38 7.86
CA LEU A 114 2.37 6.72 7.61
C LEU A 114 1.19 7.57 8.10
N ARG A 115 1.28 8.17 9.29
CA ARG A 115 0.28 9.10 9.83
C ARG A 115 0.07 10.31 8.91
N ARG A 116 1.15 10.97 8.47
CA ARG A 116 1.05 12.11 7.53
C ARG A 116 0.36 11.73 6.23
N LYS A 117 0.60 10.51 5.74
CA LYS A 117 -0.01 9.98 4.50
C LYS A 117 -1.50 9.73 4.70
N LEU A 118 -1.88 9.11 5.82
CA LEU A 118 -3.28 8.93 6.21
C LEU A 118 -4.01 10.27 6.37
N THR A 119 -3.40 11.28 7.02
CA THR A 119 -3.99 12.62 7.12
C THR A 119 -4.25 13.23 5.74
N ARG A 120 -3.31 13.10 4.80
CA ARG A 120 -3.48 13.59 3.43
C ARG A 120 -4.59 12.87 2.67
N LEU A 121 -4.76 11.56 2.89
CA LEU A 121 -5.87 10.80 2.32
C LEU A 121 -7.21 11.21 2.93
N ALA A 122 -7.26 11.38 4.25
CA ALA A 122 -8.46 11.78 4.97
C ALA A 122 -8.96 13.16 4.52
N ALA A 123 -8.05 14.10 4.26
CA ALA A 123 -8.38 15.45 3.78
C ALA A 123 -9.09 15.47 2.41
N GLN A 124 -9.07 14.37 1.64
CA GLN A 124 -9.80 14.30 0.38
C GLN A 124 -11.25 13.82 0.53
N HIS A 125 -11.66 13.36 1.72
CA HIS A 125 -13.02 12.91 2.03
C HIS A 125 -13.60 11.85 1.09
N ARG A 126 -12.76 11.02 0.45
CA ARG A 126 -13.19 9.98 -0.53
C ARG A 126 -13.37 8.57 0.05
N ALA A 127 -13.33 8.40 1.38
CA ALA A 127 -13.36 7.08 2.00
C ALA A 127 -14.66 6.31 1.72
N GLU A 128 -15.81 6.98 1.82
CA GLU A 128 -17.12 6.41 1.50
C GLU A 128 -17.21 6.03 0.01
N GLN A 129 -16.78 6.93 -0.87
CA GLN A 129 -16.73 6.68 -2.31
C GLN A 129 -15.83 5.50 -2.66
N LEU A 130 -14.67 5.37 -2.00
CA LEU A 130 -13.78 4.22 -2.16
C LEU A 130 -14.49 2.91 -1.78
N GLY A 131 -15.18 2.88 -0.64
CA GLY A 131 -15.97 1.73 -0.21
C GLY A 131 -17.06 1.36 -1.22
N ALA A 132 -17.82 2.36 -1.68
CA ALA A 132 -18.91 2.16 -2.65
C ALA A 132 -18.41 1.62 -4.00
N GLU A 133 -17.30 2.14 -4.54
CA GLU A 133 -16.70 1.65 -5.77
C GLU A 133 -16.16 0.22 -5.63
N LEU A 134 -15.55 -0.11 -4.48
CA LEU A 134 -15.09 -1.48 -4.21
C LEU A 134 -16.26 -2.46 -4.11
N ALA A 135 -17.34 -2.06 -3.44
CA ALA A 135 -18.55 -2.86 -3.35
C ALA A 135 -19.15 -3.11 -4.75
N ARG A 136 -19.33 -2.05 -5.56
CA ARG A 136 -19.80 -2.15 -6.95
C ARG A 136 -18.97 -3.13 -7.77
N ARG A 137 -17.64 -3.00 -7.72
CA ARG A 137 -16.73 -3.90 -8.44
C ARG A 137 -16.89 -5.35 -7.97
N ARG A 138 -16.98 -5.57 -6.65
CA ARG A 138 -17.10 -6.91 -6.07
C ARG A 138 -18.44 -7.56 -6.46
N VAL A 139 -19.53 -6.80 -6.48
CA VAL A 139 -20.85 -7.26 -6.99
C VAL A 139 -20.75 -7.60 -8.47
N ALA A 140 -20.14 -6.75 -9.30
CA ALA A 140 -20.01 -7.03 -10.73
C ALA A 140 -19.18 -8.30 -11.03
N GLN A 141 -18.12 -8.56 -10.26
CA GLN A 141 -17.27 -9.74 -10.43
C GLN A 141 -17.88 -11.03 -9.86
N ARG A 142 -18.69 -10.93 -8.80
CA ARG A 142 -19.18 -12.08 -8.03
C ARG A 142 -20.70 -12.08 -7.86
N GLY A 143 -21.43 -11.45 -8.77
CA GLY A 143 -22.87 -11.19 -8.63
C GLY A 143 -23.70 -12.45 -8.42
N HIS A 144 -23.25 -13.60 -8.95
CA HIS A 144 -23.87 -14.90 -8.76
C HIS A 144 -23.73 -15.48 -7.33
N LEU A 145 -22.84 -14.92 -6.49
CA LEU A 145 -22.60 -15.33 -5.09
C LEU A 145 -23.20 -14.35 -4.09
N MET A 146 -23.90 -13.30 -4.55
CA MET A 146 -24.46 -12.26 -3.67
C MET A 146 -25.81 -12.72 -3.10
N GLY A 147 -25.90 -12.79 -1.78
CA GLY A 147 -27.17 -12.89 -1.06
C GLY A 147 -27.78 -11.50 -0.86
N PHE A 148 -29.10 -11.39 -0.99
CA PHE A 148 -29.84 -10.15 -0.73
C PHE A 148 -30.31 -10.15 0.73
N LEU A 149 -29.95 -9.11 1.49
CA LEU A 149 -30.55 -8.81 2.78
C LEU A 149 -31.61 -7.73 2.55
N CYS A 150 -32.87 -8.15 2.41
CA CYS A 150 -33.99 -7.22 2.49
C CYS A 150 -34.16 -6.84 3.97
N VAL A 151 -33.96 -5.56 4.27
CA VAL A 151 -34.29 -4.99 5.57
C VAL A 151 -35.67 -4.36 5.38
N ASP A 152 -36.67 -4.95 6.02
CA ASP A 152 -38.02 -4.37 6.12
C ASP A 152 -38.04 -3.14 7.04
#